data_AF-A0A927RJW9-F1
#
_entry.id   AF-A0A927RJW9-F1
#
_cell.length_a   1.000
_cell.length_b   1.000
_cell.length_c   1.000
_cell.angle_alpha   90.00
_cell.angle_beta   90.00
_cell.angle_gamma   90.00
#
_symmetry.space_group_name_H-M   'P 1'
#
loop_
_entity.id
_entity.type
_entity.pdbx_description
1 polymer ?
#
loop_
_entity_poly.entity_id
_entity_poly.type
_entity_poly.pdbx_seq_one_letter_code
_entity_poly.pdbx_strand_id
1 'polypeptide(L)'
;MIRIRPASSEDLAVLRALETACFGRDAWGEEAIEGELAGVPATRCVLTAEDPEAAGDPCDVIVGYASLLAVDATADVQRIAVRPDRRREGIGQLLLDALLETARERGCAEALLEVRDDNTAAIAMYEAVGFAEIARRRGYYHGCVDARVLRLAPV
;
A
#
# COMPACT_ATOMS: atom_id res chain seq x y z
N MET A 1 10.28 17.57 3.13
CA MET A 1 10.41 16.23 3.78
C MET A 1 9.07 15.50 3.66
N ILE A 2 9.05 14.20 3.35
CA ILE A 2 7.81 13.41 3.25
C ILE A 2 7.19 13.19 4.63
N ARG A 3 5.89 13.47 4.77
CA ARG A 3 5.09 13.26 5.98
C ARG A 3 4.10 12.12 5.76
N ILE A 4 4.04 11.17 6.69
CA ILE A 4 3.00 10.14 6.69
C ILE A 4 1.86 10.58 7.62
N ARG A 5 0.61 10.43 7.18
CA ARG A 5 -0.58 10.66 8.02
C ARG A 5 -1.72 9.69 7.68
N PRO A 6 -2.70 9.49 8.58
CA PRO A 6 -3.95 8.83 8.22
C PRO A 6 -4.67 9.54 7.07
N ALA A 7 -5.23 8.76 6.17
CA ALA A 7 -6.13 9.25 5.13
C ALA A 7 -7.51 9.60 5.72
N SER A 8 -8.21 10.53 5.09
CA SER A 8 -9.60 10.89 5.40
C SER A 8 -10.48 10.73 4.16
N SER A 9 -11.80 10.86 4.34
CA SER A 9 -12.75 10.88 3.21
C SER A 9 -12.50 12.02 2.22
N GLU A 10 -11.83 13.10 2.64
CA GLU A 10 -11.48 14.23 1.75
C GLU A 10 -10.38 13.86 0.75
N ASP A 11 -9.58 12.83 1.05
CA ASP A 11 -8.50 12.38 0.17
C ASP A 11 -8.99 11.49 -0.99
N LEU A 12 -10.27 11.08 -1.00
CA LEU A 12 -10.84 10.09 -1.93
C LEU A 12 -10.50 10.39 -3.39
N ALA A 13 -10.69 11.64 -3.82
CA ALA A 13 -10.44 12.05 -5.19
C ALA A 13 -8.96 11.86 -5.60
N VAL A 14 -8.03 12.16 -4.68
CA VAL A 14 -6.60 12.02 -4.93
C VAL A 14 -6.17 10.56 -4.89
N LEU A 15 -6.71 9.76 -3.97
CA LEU A 15 -6.46 8.32 -3.91
C LEU A 15 -6.93 7.62 -5.18
N ARG A 16 -8.09 8.00 -5.72
CA ARG A 16 -8.61 7.48 -6.98
C ARG A 16 -7.72 7.83 -8.18
N ALA A 17 -7.18 9.05 -8.19
CA ALA A 17 -6.22 9.46 -9.22
C ALA A 17 -4.91 8.65 -9.12
N LEU A 18 -4.38 8.43 -7.92
CA LEU A 18 -3.21 7.59 -7.68
C LEU A 18 -3.44 6.14 -8.07
N GLU A 19 -4.61 5.57 -7.73
CA GLU A 19 -5.04 4.23 -8.12
C GLU A 19 -4.98 4.06 -9.64
N THR A 20 -5.64 4.97 -10.36
CA THR A 20 -5.68 4.96 -11.83
C THR A 20 -4.28 5.08 -12.43
N ALA A 21 -3.46 6.00 -11.92
CA ALA A 21 -2.11 6.25 -12.41
C ALA A 21 -1.13 5.09 -12.11
N CYS A 22 -1.32 4.37 -11.00
CA CYS A 22 -0.40 3.31 -10.58
C CYS A 22 -0.77 1.94 -11.14
N PHE A 23 -2.06 1.63 -11.27
CA PHE A 23 -2.52 0.26 -11.50
C PHE A 23 -3.38 0.11 -12.76
N GLY A 24 -3.84 1.20 -13.39
CA GLY A 24 -4.56 1.16 -14.66
C GLY A 24 -5.79 0.24 -14.60
N ARG A 25 -5.73 -0.91 -15.29
CA ARG A 25 -6.83 -1.89 -15.29
C ARG A 25 -7.01 -2.64 -13.97
N ASP A 26 -5.97 -2.71 -13.14
CA ASP A 26 -5.99 -3.31 -11.81
C ASP A 26 -6.33 -2.28 -10.71
N ALA A 27 -6.70 -1.06 -11.08
CA ALA A 27 -7.05 0.01 -10.14
C ALA A 27 -8.34 -0.30 -9.38
N TRP A 28 -8.37 0.03 -8.09
CA TRP A 28 -9.62 -0.02 -7.35
C TRP A 28 -10.60 1.06 -7.84
N GLY A 29 -11.88 0.68 -7.87
CA GLY A 29 -12.97 1.62 -8.12
C GLY A 29 -13.21 2.53 -6.92
N GLU A 30 -13.98 3.59 -7.12
CA GLU A 30 -14.31 4.59 -6.09
C GLU A 30 -14.93 3.95 -4.84
N GLU A 31 -15.92 3.07 -5.02
CA GLU A 31 -16.59 2.35 -3.92
C GLU A 31 -15.62 1.51 -3.07
N ALA A 32 -14.60 0.90 -3.68
CA ALA A 32 -13.61 0.11 -2.93
C ALA A 32 -12.71 1.03 -2.09
N ILE A 33 -12.29 2.18 -2.63
CA ILE A 33 -11.49 3.16 -1.89
C ILE A 33 -12.31 3.77 -0.74
N GLU A 34 -13.57 4.12 -1.00
CA GLU A 34 -14.50 4.58 0.03
C GLU A 34 -14.68 3.53 1.14
N GLY A 35 -14.82 2.26 0.76
CA GLY A 35 -14.92 1.14 1.71
C GLY A 35 -13.68 0.99 2.60
N GLU A 36 -12.48 1.19 2.05
CA GLU A 36 -11.24 1.19 2.84
C GLU A 36 -11.19 2.39 3.81
N LEU A 37 -11.56 3.59 3.35
CA LEU A 37 -11.58 4.81 4.16
C LEU A 37 -12.66 4.80 5.26
N ALA A 38 -13.82 4.20 4.98
CA ALA A 38 -14.92 4.05 5.93
C ALA A 38 -14.80 2.80 6.81
N GLY A 39 -13.73 2.02 6.62
CA GLY A 39 -13.49 0.77 7.33
C GLY A 39 -13.35 0.95 8.85
N VAL A 40 -13.53 -0.14 9.60
CA VAL A 40 -13.43 -0.13 11.06
C VAL A 40 -12.02 0.26 11.48
N PRO A 41 -11.79 1.38 12.21
CA PRO A 41 -10.44 1.88 12.49
C PRO A 41 -9.54 0.91 13.26
N ALA A 42 -10.13 -0.02 14.02
CA ALA A 42 -9.38 -1.05 14.74
C ALA A 42 -8.71 -2.09 13.82
N THR A 43 -9.30 -2.35 12.64
CA THR A 43 -8.81 -3.37 11.70
C THR A 43 -8.29 -2.77 10.41
N ARG A 44 -8.84 -1.65 9.94
CA ARG A 44 -8.40 -0.94 8.73
C ARG A 44 -7.46 0.21 9.08
N CYS A 45 -6.49 0.46 8.21
CA CYS A 45 -5.62 1.63 8.27
C CYS A 45 -5.28 2.06 6.85
N VAL A 46 -5.56 3.32 6.51
CA VAL A 46 -5.14 3.91 5.25
C VAL A 46 -4.25 5.10 5.58
N LEU A 47 -3.05 5.13 5.00
CA LEU A 47 -2.04 6.17 5.22
C LEU A 47 -1.73 6.88 3.90
N THR A 48 -1.53 8.19 3.95
CA THR A 48 -1.02 8.99 2.84
C THR A 48 0.41 9.43 3.10
N ALA A 49 1.18 9.56 2.02
CA ALA A 49 2.48 10.21 2.00
C ALA A 49 2.34 11.59 1.37
N GLU A 50 2.63 12.62 2.15
CA GLU A 50 2.53 14.02 1.78
C GLU A 50 3.92 14.62 1.56
N ASP A 51 4.09 15.35 0.46
CA ASP A 51 5.21 16.23 0.21
C ASP A 51 4.75 17.69 0.26
N PRO A 52 4.91 18.39 1.41
CA PRO A 52 4.49 19.78 1.57
C PRO A 52 5.22 20.76 0.64
N GLU A 53 6.35 20.35 0.06
CA GLU A 53 7.15 21.17 -0.85
C GLU A 53 6.81 20.89 -2.32
N ALA A 54 5.84 20.01 -2.60
CA ALA A 54 5.36 19.76 -3.95
C ALA A 54 4.88 21.07 -4.58
N ALA A 55 5.61 21.56 -5.58
CA ALA A 55 5.26 22.77 -6.31
C ALA A 55 4.00 22.50 -7.15
N GLY A 56 2.88 23.15 -6.83
CA GLY A 56 1.64 22.94 -7.56
C GLY A 56 0.37 23.26 -6.78
N ASP A 57 -0.70 22.54 -7.13
CA ASP A 57 -1.99 22.59 -6.44
C ASP A 57 -1.84 22.01 -5.01
N PRO A 58 -2.50 22.54 -3.98
CA PRO A 58 -2.57 21.89 -2.67
C PRO A 58 -2.93 20.39 -2.73
N CYS A 59 -3.64 19.94 -3.78
CA CYS A 59 -3.96 18.54 -4.02
C CYS A 59 -2.76 17.69 -4.48
N ASP A 60 -1.67 18.29 -4.97
CA ASP A 60 -0.45 17.61 -5.41
C ASP A 60 0.48 17.20 -4.27
N VAL A 61 0.12 17.57 -3.04
CA VAL A 61 0.86 17.26 -1.81
C VAL A 61 0.85 15.75 -1.56
N ILE A 62 -0.24 15.03 -1.84
CA ILE A 62 -0.27 13.57 -1.64
C ILE A 62 0.42 12.88 -2.83
N VAL A 63 1.55 12.25 -2.53
CA VAL A 63 2.43 11.59 -3.51
C VAL A 63 2.39 10.07 -3.43
N GLY A 64 1.66 9.52 -2.46
CA GLY A 64 1.43 8.09 -2.32
C GLY A 64 0.43 7.77 -1.23
N TYR A 65 -0.03 6.52 -1.19
CA TYR A 65 -0.83 6.00 -0.08
C TYR A 65 -0.62 4.50 0.08
N ALA A 66 -1.03 3.98 1.22
CA ALA A 66 -1.02 2.56 1.50
C ALA A 66 -2.22 2.15 2.37
N SER A 67 -2.67 0.90 2.23
CA SER A 67 -3.76 0.34 3.03
C SER A 67 -3.34 -0.98 3.69
N LEU A 68 -3.81 -1.18 4.92
CA LEU A 68 -3.62 -2.36 5.76
C LEU A 68 -4.95 -2.85 6.32
N LEU A 69 -5.14 -4.16 6.31
CA LEU A 69 -6.16 -4.88 7.07
C LEU A 69 -5.51 -5.76 8.13
N ALA A 70 -5.65 -5.39 9.39
CA ALA A 70 -5.21 -6.21 10.53
C ALA A 70 -6.41 -6.95 11.13
N VAL A 71 -6.36 -8.28 11.11
CA VAL A 71 -7.38 -9.15 11.74
C VAL A 71 -6.65 -10.21 12.55
N ASP A 72 -7.07 -10.39 13.80
CA ASP A 72 -6.40 -11.26 14.76
C ASP A 72 -4.90 -10.96 14.86
N ALA A 73 -4.04 -11.94 14.58
CA ALA A 73 -2.59 -11.82 14.64
C ALA A 73 -1.95 -11.57 13.27
N THR A 74 -2.73 -11.26 12.23
CA THR A 74 -2.22 -11.12 10.86
C THR A 74 -2.57 -9.76 10.26
N ALA A 75 -1.56 -9.10 9.70
CA ALA A 75 -1.70 -7.85 8.97
C ALA A 75 -1.58 -8.10 7.46
N ASP A 76 -2.58 -7.74 6.68
CA ASP A 76 -2.58 -7.85 5.22
C ASP A 76 -2.33 -6.47 4.60
N VAL A 77 -1.19 -6.30 3.92
CA VAL A 77 -0.87 -5.09 3.16
C VAL A 77 -1.60 -5.15 1.83
N GLN A 78 -2.74 -4.47 1.79
CA GLN A 78 -3.66 -4.51 0.66
C GLN A 78 -3.16 -3.68 -0.53
N ARG A 79 -2.52 -2.53 -0.24
CA ARG A 79 -2.13 -1.57 -1.28
C ARG A 79 -0.93 -0.74 -0.86
N ILE A 80 -0.03 -0.49 -1.80
CA ILE A 80 0.98 0.58 -1.73
C ILE A 80 1.05 1.21 -3.12
N ALA A 81 0.75 2.50 -3.21
CA ALA A 81 0.81 3.27 -4.44
C ALA A 81 1.71 4.50 -4.24
N VAL A 82 2.59 4.75 -5.20
CA VAL A 82 3.43 5.94 -5.25
C VAL A 82 3.32 6.55 -6.64
N ARG A 83 3.05 7.85 -6.67
CA ARG A 83 2.90 8.64 -7.90
C ARG A 83 4.07 8.35 -8.86
N PRO A 84 3.84 8.06 -10.15
CA PRO A 84 4.88 7.57 -11.05
C PRO A 84 6.13 8.45 -11.14
N ASP A 85 5.97 9.77 -11.08
CA ASP A 85 7.03 10.79 -11.10
C ASP A 85 7.80 10.90 -9.78
N ARG A 86 7.31 10.27 -8.70
CA ARG A 86 7.90 10.30 -7.34
C ARG A 86 8.47 8.95 -6.90
N ARG A 87 8.54 7.98 -7.81
CA ARG A 87 9.08 6.65 -7.52
C ARG A 87 10.59 6.70 -7.32
N ARG A 88 11.12 5.71 -6.60
CA ARG A 88 12.56 5.58 -6.28
C ARG A 88 13.12 6.68 -5.37
N GLU A 89 12.25 7.49 -4.76
CA GLU A 89 12.59 8.45 -3.70
C GLU A 89 12.46 7.87 -2.27
N GLY A 90 12.18 6.56 -2.14
CA GLY A 90 12.00 5.90 -0.84
C GLY A 90 10.58 6.00 -0.25
N ILE A 91 9.64 6.67 -0.92
CA ILE A 91 8.25 6.86 -0.43
C ILE A 91 7.53 5.54 -0.19
N GLY A 92 7.69 4.55 -1.08
CA GLY A 92 7.06 3.24 -0.92
C GLY A 92 7.57 2.49 0.33
N GLN A 93 8.85 2.66 0.65
CA GLN A 93 9.44 2.10 1.86
C GLN A 93 8.88 2.78 3.11
N LEU A 94 8.79 4.12 3.11
CA LEU A 94 8.21 4.88 4.23
C LEU A 94 6.76 4.46 4.51
N LEU A 95 5.96 4.26 3.46
CA LEU A 95 4.59 3.77 3.59
C LEU A 95 4.53 2.35 4.16
N LEU A 96 5.36 1.44 3.65
CA LEU A 96 5.45 0.07 4.15
C LEU A 96 5.86 0.05 5.64
N ASP A 97 6.89 0.79 6.01
CA ASP A 97 7.38 0.86 7.39
C ASP A 97 6.28 1.36 8.34
N ALA A 98 5.50 2.36 7.92
CA ALA A 98 4.38 2.88 8.71
C ALA A 98 3.23 1.88 8.86
N LEU A 99 2.93 1.08 7.82
CA LEU A 99 1.95 0.00 7.94
C LEU A 99 2.44 -1.13 8.86
N LEU A 100 3.72 -1.49 8.77
CA LEU A 100 4.30 -2.51 9.66
C LEU A 100 4.33 -2.04 11.11
N GLU A 101 4.61 -0.78 11.36
CA GLU A 101 4.52 -0.23 12.72
C GLU A 101 3.07 -0.29 13.24
N THR A 102 2.10 0.09 12.41
CA THR A 102 0.67 -0.05 12.75
C THR A 102 0.30 -1.52 13.06
N ALA A 103 0.86 -2.48 12.33
CA ALA A 103 0.66 -3.90 12.58
C ALA A 103 1.27 -4.34 13.93
N ARG A 104 2.48 -3.87 14.29
CA ARG A 104 3.09 -4.13 15.61
C ARG A 104 2.25 -3.57 16.75
N GLU A 105 1.80 -2.32 16.62
CA GLU A 105 0.96 -1.65 17.61
C GLU A 105 -0.38 -2.39 17.84
N ARG A 106 -0.90 -3.03 16.78
CA ARG A 106 -2.13 -3.86 16.85
C ARG A 106 -1.88 -5.29 17.32
N GLY A 107 -0.63 -5.67 17.60
CA GLY A 107 -0.29 -6.99 18.10
C GLY A 107 -0.28 -8.09 17.03
N CYS A 108 -0.15 -7.73 15.74
CA CYS A 108 0.01 -8.71 14.69
C CYS A 108 1.37 -9.42 14.81
N ALA A 109 1.37 -10.74 14.69
CA ALA A 109 2.57 -11.57 14.71
C ALA A 109 3.22 -11.69 13.32
N GLU A 110 2.44 -11.52 12.25
CA GLU A 110 2.92 -11.61 10.88
C GLU A 110 2.22 -10.62 9.94
N ALA A 111 2.89 -10.31 8.83
CA ALA A 111 2.33 -9.54 7.73
C ALA A 111 2.34 -10.35 6.45
N LEU A 112 1.27 -10.24 5.66
CA LEU A 112 1.10 -10.87 4.37
C LEU A 112 0.88 -9.80 3.30
N LEU A 113 1.30 -10.11 2.08
CA LEU A 113 0.96 -9.32 0.90
C LEU A 113 0.97 -10.16 -0.36
N GLU A 114 0.32 -9.64 -1.38
CA GLU A 114 0.33 -10.18 -2.74
C GLU A 114 0.96 -9.17 -3.69
N VAL A 115 1.90 -9.63 -4.51
CA VAL A 115 2.59 -8.79 -5.48
C VAL A 115 2.65 -9.48 -6.84
N ARG A 116 2.46 -8.72 -7.92
CA ARG A 116 2.65 -9.20 -9.29
C ARG A 116 4.07 -9.71 -9.47
N ASP A 117 4.24 -10.88 -10.09
CA ASP A 117 5.55 -11.50 -10.33
C ASP A 117 6.48 -10.64 -11.20
N ASP A 118 5.91 -9.77 -12.04
CA ASP A 118 6.63 -8.83 -12.90
C ASP A 118 7.03 -7.51 -12.20
N ASN A 119 6.57 -7.26 -10.96
CA ASN A 119 6.86 -6.03 -10.22
C ASN A 119 8.17 -6.14 -9.43
N THR A 120 9.28 -6.24 -10.16
CA THR A 120 10.64 -6.41 -9.61
C THR A 120 11.03 -5.34 -8.59
N ALA A 121 10.59 -4.09 -8.78
CA ALA A 121 10.89 -2.99 -7.87
C ALA A 121 10.20 -3.17 -6.50
N ALA A 122 8.92 -3.56 -6.47
CA ALA A 122 8.20 -3.82 -5.24
C ALA A 122 8.72 -5.09 -4.54
N ILE A 123 8.98 -6.15 -5.30
CA ILE A 123 9.56 -7.39 -4.76
C ILE A 123 10.88 -7.11 -4.04
N ALA A 124 11.80 -6.38 -4.68
CA ALA A 124 13.09 -6.03 -4.06
C ALA A 124 12.92 -5.18 -2.79
N MET A 125 11.92 -4.27 -2.76
CA MET A 125 11.59 -3.48 -1.58
C MET A 125 11.08 -4.38 -0.43
N TYR A 126 10.16 -5.31 -0.71
CA TYR A 126 9.63 -6.23 0.30
C TYR A 126 10.71 -7.19 0.82
N GLU A 127 11.51 -7.77 -0.06
CA GLU A 127 12.62 -8.67 0.32
C GLU A 127 13.67 -7.95 1.19
N ALA A 128 13.94 -6.67 0.93
CA ALA A 128 14.87 -5.88 1.74
C ALA A 128 14.39 -5.67 3.19
N VAL A 129 13.07 -5.71 3.42
CA VAL A 129 12.46 -5.66 4.76
C VAL A 129 12.43 -7.03 5.43
N GLY A 130 12.69 -8.11 4.68
CA GLY A 130 12.68 -9.49 5.20
C GLY A 130 11.43 -10.29 4.85
N PHE A 131 10.56 -9.78 3.97
CA PHE A 131 9.48 -10.61 3.42
C PHE A 131 10.06 -11.78 2.63
N ALA A 132 9.49 -12.97 2.82
CA ALA A 132 9.83 -14.18 2.10
C ALA A 132 8.61 -14.70 1.31
N GLU A 133 8.84 -15.21 0.11
CA GLU A 133 7.79 -15.87 -0.67
C GLU A 133 7.35 -17.18 0.00
N ILE A 134 6.04 -17.34 0.20
CA ILE A 134 5.46 -18.56 0.79
C ILE A 134 4.54 -19.31 -0.18
N ALA A 135 4.04 -18.65 -1.21
CA ALA A 135 3.18 -19.25 -2.22
C ALA A 135 3.16 -18.42 -3.51
N ARG A 136 2.66 -19.02 -4.59
CA ARG A 136 2.34 -18.34 -5.85
C ARG A 136 0.93 -18.69 -6.30
N ARG A 137 0.18 -17.68 -6.75
CA ARG A 137 -1.14 -17.84 -7.40
C ARG A 137 -0.98 -17.69 -8.91
N ARG A 138 -1.16 -18.80 -9.63
CA ARG A 138 -0.99 -18.81 -11.09
C ARG A 138 -2.09 -18.02 -11.80
N GLY A 139 -1.69 -17.16 -12.75
CA GLY A 139 -2.62 -16.38 -13.58
C GLY A 139 -3.54 -15.44 -12.79
N TYR A 140 -3.14 -15.03 -11.59
CA TYR A 140 -3.98 -14.24 -10.69
C TYR A 140 -4.40 -12.89 -11.30
N TYR A 141 -3.46 -12.20 -11.95
CA TYR A 141 -3.74 -10.92 -12.60
C TYR A 141 -4.18 -11.15 -14.04
N HIS A 142 -5.50 -11.08 -14.25
CA HIS A 142 -6.18 -11.23 -15.54
C HIS A 142 -5.84 -12.51 -16.32
N GLY A 143 -5.47 -13.60 -15.64
CA GLY A 143 -5.08 -14.85 -16.30
C GLY A 143 -3.68 -14.84 -16.91
N CYS A 144 -2.95 -13.72 -16.83
CA CYS A 144 -1.70 -13.52 -17.57
C CYS A 144 -0.46 -13.44 -16.69
N VAL A 145 -0.60 -12.97 -15.45
CA VAL A 145 0.55 -12.77 -14.54
C VAL A 145 0.25 -13.40 -13.18
N ASP A 146 1.24 -14.11 -12.66
CA ASP A 146 1.18 -14.76 -11.35
C ASP A 146 1.27 -13.71 -10.23
N ALA A 147 0.68 -14.01 -9.08
CA ALA A 147 0.93 -13.28 -7.84
C ALA A 147 1.87 -14.09 -6.93
N ARG A 148 2.90 -13.44 -6.39
CA ARG A 148 3.67 -13.96 -5.27
C ARG A 148 2.97 -13.56 -3.97
N VAL A 149 2.77 -14.54 -3.09
CA VAL A 149 2.32 -14.29 -1.73
C VAL A 149 3.56 -14.24 -0.85
N LEU A 150 3.83 -13.07 -0.28
CA LEU A 150 4.98 -12.85 0.58
C LEU A 150 4.54 -12.73 2.05
N ARG A 151 5.41 -13.14 2.96
CA ARG A 151 5.18 -13.10 4.40
C ARG A 151 6.38 -12.56 5.16
N LEU A 152 6.12 -11.72 6.17
CA LEU A 152 7.07 -11.27 7.17
C LEU A 152 6.62 -11.79 8.55
N ALA A 153 7.51 -12.48 9.26
CA ALA A 153 7.24 -12.99 10.62
C ALA A 153 8.56 -13.16 11.42
N PRO A 154 8.70 -12.56 12.61
CA PRO A 154 7.75 -11.63 13.22
C PRO A 154 7.67 -10.31 12.44
N VAL A 155 6.56 -9.58 12.60
CA VAL A 155 6.43 -8.18 12.15
C VAL A 155 7.23 -7.26 13.05
#